data_AF-A0A1M5JW19-F1
#
_entry.id   AF-A0A1M5JW19-F1
#
_cell.length_a   1.000
_cell.length_b   1.000
_cell.length_c   1.000
_cell.angle_alpha   90.00
_cell.angle_beta   90.00
_cell.angle_gamma   90.00
#
_symmetry.space_group_name_H-M   'P 1'
#
loop_
_entity.id
_entity.type
_entity.pdbx_description
1 polymer ?
#
loop_
_entity_poly.entity_id
_entity_poly.type
_entity_poly.pdbx_seq_one_letter_code
_entity_poly.pdbx_strand_id
1 'polypeptide(L)'
;MGVKKHLLDAQAKLPEGRIVSGPVTTSDDKTYHFKNQAPGSDFYLYLIRDDNGWYESGGNEAEHPQEVVDQIGAQIDDFLSKNA
;
A
#
# COMPACT_ATOMS: atom_id res chain seq x y z
N MET A 1 0.63 -15.59 -14.40
CA MET A 1 1.41 -14.34 -14.34
C MET A 1 0.42 -13.20 -14.43
N GLY A 2 -0.08 -12.70 -13.30
CA GLY A 2 -0.99 -11.55 -13.28
C GLY A 2 -0.24 -10.29 -13.70
N VAL A 3 -0.82 -9.50 -14.58
CA VAL A 3 -0.22 -8.23 -15.03
C VAL A 3 -0.30 -7.26 -13.85
N LYS A 4 0.84 -6.80 -13.34
CA LYS A 4 0.89 -5.76 -12.29
C LYS A 4 0.38 -4.45 -12.90
N LYS A 5 -0.82 -4.03 -12.53
CA LYS A 5 -1.40 -2.75 -12.92
C LYS A 5 -1.04 -1.71 -11.86
N HIS A 6 -0.49 -0.59 -12.30
CA HIS A 6 -0.39 0.59 -11.45
C HIS A 6 -1.79 1.16 -11.21
N LEU A 7 -2.10 1.48 -9.95
CA LEU A 7 -3.37 2.11 -9.57
C LEU A 7 -3.15 3.59 -9.30
N LEU A 8 -2.35 3.89 -8.29
CA LEU A 8 -2.05 5.25 -7.86
C LEU A 8 -0.67 5.30 -7.18
N ASP A 9 -0.11 6.49 -7.07
CA ASP A 9 0.99 6.77 -6.15
C ASP A 9 0.41 7.16 -4.80
N ALA A 10 0.65 6.32 -3.79
CA ALA A 10 0.21 6.57 -2.42
C ALA A 10 1.35 7.16 -1.58
N GLN A 11 0.98 7.83 -0.50
CA GLN A 11 1.92 8.30 0.51
C GLN A 11 1.42 7.98 1.91
N ALA A 12 2.31 7.62 2.83
CA ALA A 12 1.96 7.39 4.21
C ALA A 12 3.04 7.93 5.14
N LYS A 13 2.60 8.40 6.30
CA LYS A 13 3.48 8.84 7.36
C LYS A 13 3.71 7.68 8.33
N LEU A 14 4.96 7.29 8.48
CA LEU A 14 5.43 6.35 9.50
C LEU A 14 5.36 7.02 10.89
N PRO A 15 5.16 6.24 11.97
CA PRO A 15 5.13 6.75 13.33
C PRO A 15 6.44 7.43 13.77
N GLU A 16 7.57 7.06 13.16
CA GLU A 16 8.87 7.73 13.35
C GLU A 16 8.95 9.13 12.71
N GLY A 17 7.86 9.62 12.11
CA GLY A 17 7.78 10.91 11.42
C GLY A 17 8.32 10.89 9.99
N ARG A 18 8.84 9.75 9.53
CA ARG A 18 9.29 9.53 8.15
C ARG A 18 8.10 9.38 7.21
N ILE A 19 8.19 9.95 6.02
CA ILE A 19 7.15 9.82 4.98
C ILE A 19 7.66 8.82 3.95
N VAL A 20 6.84 7.81 3.67
CA VAL A 20 7.04 6.87 2.57
C VAL A 20 6.08 7.21 1.44
N SER A 21 6.55 7.12 0.21
CA SER A 21 5.71 7.42 -0.97
C SER A 21 6.13 6.55 -2.13
N GLY A 22 5.16 6.10 -2.92
CA GLY A 22 5.43 5.32 -4.10
C GLY A 22 4.20 4.64 -4.70
N PRO A 23 4.39 3.91 -5.80
CA PRO A 23 3.29 3.36 -6.57
C PRO A 23 2.68 2.17 -5.85
N VAL A 24 1.35 2.17 -5.82
CA VAL A 24 0.53 1.01 -5.52
C VAL A 24 0.23 0.28 -6.81
N THR A 25 0.57 -0.99 -6.84
CA THR A 25 0.27 -1.90 -7.95
C THR A 25 -0.62 -3.03 -7.49
N THR A 26 -1.59 -3.45 -8.30
CA THR A 26 -2.43 -4.63 -8.03
C THR A 26 -2.29 -5.64 -9.15
N SER A 27 -2.47 -6.92 -8.85
CA SER A 27 -2.47 -8.00 -9.86
C SER A 27 -3.82 -8.73 -9.97
N ASP A 28 -4.65 -8.67 -8.93
CA ASP A 28 -5.90 -9.44 -8.82
C ASP A 28 -7.02 -8.62 -8.17
N ASP A 29 -6.85 -7.30 -8.04
CA ASP A 29 -7.77 -6.36 -7.35
C ASP A 29 -8.08 -6.72 -5.87
N LYS A 30 -7.41 -7.75 -5.35
CA LYS A 30 -7.45 -8.20 -3.95
C LYS A 30 -6.16 -7.91 -3.21
N THR A 31 -5.03 -8.04 -3.90
CA THR A 31 -3.69 -7.85 -3.32
C THR A 31 -3.02 -6.64 -3.95
N TYR A 32 -2.69 -5.68 -3.10
CA TYR A 32 -2.12 -4.40 -3.44
C TYR A 32 -0.69 -4.37 -2.94
N HIS A 33 0.24 -4.01 -3.80
CA HIS A 33 1.65 -3.94 -3.50
C HIS A 33 2.08 -2.50 -3.58
N PHE A 34 2.39 -1.94 -2.41
CA PHE A 34 2.99 -0.63 -2.28
C PHE A 34 4.49 -0.77 -2.18
N LYS A 35 5.22 -0.02 -3.02
CA LYS A 35 6.67 0.04 -2.96
C LYS A 35 7.11 1.49 -2.85
N ASN A 36 7.83 1.81 -1.79
CA ASN A 36 8.43 3.11 -1.59
C ASN A 36 9.49 3.39 -2.67
N GLN A 37 9.48 4.59 -3.22
CA GLN A 37 10.48 5.07 -4.19
C GLN A 37 11.57 5.92 -3.56
N ALA A 38 11.52 6.19 -2.26
CA ALA A 38 12.54 7.02 -1.62
C ALA A 38 13.93 6.37 -1.74
N PRO A 39 14.96 7.12 -2.18
CA PRO A 39 16.30 6.59 -2.36
C PRO A 39 16.86 6.08 -1.02
N GLY A 40 17.36 4.84 -1.01
CA GLY A 40 17.93 4.21 0.18
C GLY A 40 16.93 3.50 1.11
N SER A 41 15.67 3.33 0.68
CA SER A 41 14.71 2.50 1.42
C SER A 41 13.96 1.54 0.51
N ASP A 42 14.30 0.26 0.65
CA ASP A 42 13.59 -0.90 0.08
C ASP A 42 12.27 -1.21 0.82
N PHE A 43 11.59 -0.17 1.30
CA PHE A 43 10.33 -0.30 2.00
C PHE A 43 9.24 -0.74 1.01
N TYR A 44 8.69 -1.92 1.20
CA TYR A 44 7.53 -2.38 0.46
C TYR A 44 6.60 -3.15 1.38
N LEU A 45 5.30 -3.04 1.11
CA LEU A 45 4.27 -3.76 1.84
C LEU A 45 3.17 -4.23 0.89
N TYR A 46 2.58 -5.35 1.26
CA TYR A 46 1.45 -5.96 0.59
C TYR A 46 0.21 -5.76 1.45
N LEU A 47 -0.76 -5.04 0.91
CA LEU A 47 -2.06 -4.85 1.53
C LEU A 47 -3.08 -5.80 0.90
N ILE A 48 -3.96 -6.29 1.73
CA ILE A 48 -5.19 -6.95 1.30
C ILE A 48 -6.35 -6.25 2.01
N ARG A 49 -7.49 -6.18 1.32
CA ARG A 49 -8.75 -5.68 1.88
C ARG A 49 -9.65 -6.85 2.21
N ASP A 50 -10.23 -6.84 3.40
CA ASP A 50 -11.25 -7.77 3.87
C ASP A 50 -12.42 -6.98 4.49
N ASP A 51 -13.46 -7.65 4.98
CA ASP A 51 -14.63 -7.03 5.58
C ASP A 51 -14.30 -6.15 6.80
N ASN A 52 -13.16 -6.41 7.46
CA ASN A 52 -12.70 -5.64 8.63
C ASN A 52 -11.82 -4.43 8.27
N GLY A 53 -11.47 -4.23 6.99
CA GLY A 53 -10.60 -3.14 6.53
C GLY A 53 -9.34 -3.62 5.83
N TRP A 54 -8.32 -2.77 5.83
CA TRP A 54 -7.04 -3.04 5.18
C TRP A 54 -6.06 -3.66 6.16
N TYR A 55 -5.37 -4.72 5.74
CA TYR A 55 -4.37 -5.40 6.55
C TYR A 55 -3.15 -5.73 5.72
N GLU A 56 -2.01 -5.78 6.40
CA GLU A 56 -0.78 -6.25 5.80
C GLU A 56 -0.81 -7.78 5.65
N SER A 57 -0.53 -8.26 4.45
CA SER A 57 -0.33 -9.69 4.16
C SER A 57 1.16 -10.05 4.02
N GLY A 58 2.05 -9.07 4.01
CA GLY A 58 3.50 -9.29 3.97
C GLY A 58 4.28 -8.02 3.62
N GLY A 59 5.59 -8.04 3.83
CA GLY A 59 6.45 -6.87 3.64
C GLY A 59 7.94 -7.21 3.73
N ASN A 60 8.79 -6.19 3.66
CA ASN A 60 10.25 -6.33 3.82
C ASN A 60 10.72 -6.14 5.27
N GLU A 61 9.94 -5.45 6.11
CA GLU A 61 10.21 -5.25 7.53
C GLU A 61 9.30 -6.11 8.41
N ALA A 62 9.71 -6.30 9.66
CA ALA A 62 9.21 -7.31 10.58
C ALA A 62 7.82 -7.05 11.18
N GLU A 63 7.05 -6.09 10.65
CA GLU A 63 5.65 -5.72 10.96
C GLU A 63 5.55 -4.20 10.72
N HIS A 64 4.87 -3.76 9.66
CA HIS A 64 4.63 -2.34 9.47
C HIS A 64 3.50 -1.85 10.39
N PRO A 65 3.55 -0.58 10.83
CA PRO A 65 2.48 -0.04 11.66
C PRO A 65 1.15 -0.03 10.91
N GLN A 66 0.09 -0.53 11.55
CA GLN A 66 -1.25 -0.60 10.98
C GLN A 66 -1.74 0.78 10.47
N GLU A 67 -1.34 1.87 11.13
CA GLU A 67 -1.63 3.24 10.67
C GLU A 67 -1.18 3.53 9.22
N VAL A 68 -0.08 2.91 8.78
CA VAL A 68 0.44 3.04 7.41
C VAL A 68 -0.42 2.27 6.44
N VAL A 69 -0.81 1.06 6.83
CA VAL A 69 -1.70 0.19 6.06
C VAL A 69 -3.04 0.87 5.85
N ASP A 70 -3.64 1.43 6.90
CA ASP A 70 -4.89 2.19 6.85
C ASP A 70 -4.77 3.45 5.98
N GLN A 71 -3.67 4.21 6.10
CA GLN A 71 -3.44 5.41 5.26
C GLN A 71 -3.37 5.07 3.77
N ILE A 72 -2.61 4.03 3.40
CA ILE A 72 -2.48 3.60 2.00
C ILE A 72 -3.80 3.00 1.52
N GLY A 73 -4.41 2.16 2.34
CA GLY A 73 -5.70 1.52 2.07
C GLY A 73 -6.81 2.53 1.79
N ALA A 74 -6.90 3.60 2.60
CA ALA A 74 -7.87 4.67 2.39
C ALA A 74 -7.67 5.40 1.04
N GLN A 75 -6.42 5.62 0.62
CA GLN A 75 -6.13 6.22 -0.69
C GLN A 75 -6.49 5.28 -1.84
N ILE A 76 -6.28 3.97 -1.68
CA ILE A 76 -6.72 2.96 -2.65
C ILE A 76 -8.24 2.94 -2.74
N ASP A 77 -8.94 2.97 -1.60
CA ASP A 77 -10.41 2.98 -1.57
C ASP A 77 -10.99 4.22 -2.24
N ASP A 78 -10.44 5.41 -1.97
CA ASP A 78 -10.82 6.66 -2.64
C ASP A 78 -10.58 6.56 -4.16
N PHE A 79 -9.44 6.01 -4.57
CA PHE A 79 -9.14 5.81 -5.98
C PHE A 79 -10.14 4.86 -6.65
N LEU A 80 -10.40 3.70 -6.04
CA LEU A 80 -11.35 2.71 -6.56
C LEU A 80 -12.77 3.28 -6.60
N SER A 81 -13.19 4.02 -5.57
CA SER A 81 -14.50 4.65 -5.50
C SER A 81 -14.69 5.71 -6.59
N LYS A 82 -13.64 6.48 -6.91
CA LYS A 82 -13.66 7.50 -7.98
C LYS A 82 -13.59 6.91 -9.39
N ASN A 83 -13.08 5.69 -9.54
CA ASN A 83 -12.91 5.01 -10.83
C ASN A 83 -13.87 3.81 -11.02
N ALA A 84 -14.90 3.69 -10.17
CA ALA A 84 -15.94 2.65 -10.22
C ALA A 84 -17.08 2.99 -11.20
#